data_AF-Q9U7K6-F1
#
_entry.id   AF-Q9U7K6-F1
#
_cell.length_a   1.000
_cell.length_b   1.000
_cell.length_c   1.000
_cell.angle_alpha   90.00
_cell.angle_beta   90.00
_cell.angle_gamma   90.00
#
_symmetry.space_group_name_H-M   'P 1'
#
loop_
_entity.id
_entity.type
_entity.pdbx_description
1 polymer ?
#
loop_
_entity_poly.entity_id
_entity_poly.type
_entity_poly.pdbx_seq_one_letter_code
_entity_poly.pdbx_strand_id
1 'polypeptide(L)' 'DKNLEQIEPDKITTHNLLADVCQAAKYEGDSIRGYYALYDTQYPSSGSTICTAL' A
#
# COMPACT_ATOMS: atom_id res chain seq x y z
N ASP A 1 -5.76 -4.91 3.23
CA ASP A 1 -7.10 -4.52 2.77
C ASP A 1 -8.24 -4.25 3.78
N LYS A 2 -8.27 -4.82 4.99
CA LYS A 2 -9.44 -4.67 5.90
C LYS A 2 -9.85 -3.24 6.27
N ASN A 3 -8.95 -2.25 6.19
CA ASN A 3 -9.23 -0.88 6.61
C ASN A 3 -10.15 -0.13 5.62
N LEU A 4 -10.09 -0.43 4.32
CA LEU A 4 -10.93 0.21 3.30
C LEU A 4 -12.30 -0.47 3.18
N GLU A 5 -12.39 -1.76 3.49
CA GLU A 5 -13.62 -2.55 3.49
C GLU A 5 -14.63 -2.13 4.58
N GLN A 6 -14.16 -1.44 5.62
CA GLN A 6 -14.97 -1.00 6.76
C GLN A 6 -15.43 0.46 6.64
N ILE A 7 -15.13 1.13 5.53
CA ILE A 7 -15.56 2.50 5.30
C ILE A 7 -17.07 2.52 5.07
N GLU A 8 -17.80 3.26 5.89
CA GLU A 8 -19.22 3.56 5.70
C GLU A 8 -19.35 4.82 4.82
N PRO A 9 -19.77 4.72 3.54
CA PRO A 9 -19.75 5.85 2.59
C PRO A 9 -20.52 7.07 3.08
N ASP A 10 -21.60 6.85 3.81
CA ASP A 10 -22.47 7.90 4.36
C ASP A 10 -21.87 8.65 5.55
N LYS A 11 -20.77 8.14 6.14
CA LYS A 11 -20.04 8.76 7.26
C LYS A 11 -18.66 9.31 6.86
N ILE A 12 -18.34 9.25 5.57
CA ILE A 12 -17.08 9.80 5.05
C ILE A 12 -17.16 11.32 5.02
N THR A 13 -16.16 11.95 5.62
CA THR A 13 -15.74 13.31 5.24
C THR A 13 -14.44 13.20 4.44
N THR A 14 -14.12 14.16 3.58
CA THR A 14 -12.87 14.15 2.79
C THR A 14 -11.62 13.94 3.65
N HIS A 15 -11.63 14.46 4.89
CA HIS A 15 -10.53 14.30 5.84
C HIS A 15 -10.40 12.88 6.40
N ASN A 16 -11.53 12.20 6.65
CA ASN A 16 -11.53 10.81 7.15
C ASN A 16 -11.06 9.85 6.06
N LEU A 17 -11.51 10.05 4.81
CA LEU A 17 -11.10 9.21 3.69
C LEU A 17 -9.59 9.28 3.42
N LEU A 18 -9.01 10.48 3.46
CA LEU A 18 -7.57 10.64 3.25
C LEU A 18 -6.78 9.92 4.35
N ALA A 19 -7.21 10.01 5.61
CA ALA A 19 -6.57 9.32 6.72
C ALA A 19 -6.64 7.79 6.56
N ASP A 20 -7.81 7.25 6.19
CA ASP A 20 -8.01 5.81 5.99
C ASP A 20 -7.16 5.29 4.81
N VAL A 21 -7.12 6.03 3.71
CA VAL A 21 -6.28 5.70 2.54
C VAL A 21 -4.79 5.75 2.90
N CYS A 22 -4.32 6.77 3.61
CA CYS A 22 -2.93 6.86 4.04
C CYS A 22 -2.56 5.72 5.01
N GLN A 23 -3.47 5.34 5.90
CA GLN A 23 -3.25 4.26 6.86
C GLN A 23 -3.22 2.89 6.17
N ALA A 24 -4.06 2.66 5.16
CA ALA A 24 -4.03 1.47 4.33
C ALA A 24 -2.72 1.39 3.52
N ALA A 25 -2.34 2.47 2.82
CA ALA A 25 -1.11 2.55 2.04
C ALA A 25 0.15 2.30 2.89
N LYS A 26 0.18 2.80 4.13
CA LYS A 26 1.27 2.51 5.07
C LYS A 26 1.37 1.01 5.39
N TYR A 27 0.25 0.36 5.69
CA TYR A 27 0.21 -1.06 6.01
C TYR A 27 0.64 -1.93 4.82
N GLU A 28 0.15 -1.63 3.62
CA GLU A 28 0.54 -2.34 2.40
C GLU A 28 2.02 -2.10 2.07
N GLY A 29 2.52 -0.86 2.22
CA GLY A 29 3.94 -0.56 2.08
C GLY A 29 4.83 -1.31 3.08
N ASP A 30 4.40 -1.42 4.34
CA ASP A 30 5.10 -2.19 5.37
C ASP A 30 5.08 -3.70 5.11
N SER A 31 4.00 -4.23 4.53
CA SER A 31 3.87 -5.67 4.21
C SER A 31 4.87 -6.10 3.14
N ILE A 32 5.21 -5.20 2.21
CA ILE A 32 6.13 -5.49 1.09
C ILE A 32 7.57 -4.99 1.32
N ARG A 33 7.81 -4.10 2.29
CA ARG A 33 9.12 -3.44 2.54
C ARG A 33 10.29 -4.41 2.69
N GLY A 34 10.07 -5.56 3.35
CA GLY A 34 11.11 -6.58 3.55
C GLY A 34 11.49 -7.36 2.29
N TYR A 35 10.63 -7.37 1.28
CA TYR A 35 10.82 -8.13 0.05
C TYR A 35 11.57 -7.34 -1.02
N TYR A 36 11.83 -6.04 -0.79
CA TYR A 36 12.53 -5.18 -1.74
C TYR A 36 13.87 -5.75 -2.20
N ALA A 37 14.74 -6.08 -1.24
CA ALA A 37 16.06 -6.62 -1.54
C ALA A 37 15.98 -7.97 -2.26
N LEU A 38 15.01 -8.83 -1.88
CA LEU A 38 14.78 -10.11 -2.55
C LEU A 38 14.32 -9.90 -3.99
N TYR A 39 13.40 -8.97 -4.21
CA TYR A 39 12.88 -8.65 -5.54
C TYR A 39 13.96 -8.06 -6.46
N ASP A 40 14.77 -7.12 -5.95
CA ASP A 40 15.88 -6.52 -6.68
C ASP A 40 16.96 -7.56 -7.05
N THR A 41 17.28 -8.49 -6.15
CA THR A 41 18.21 -9.59 -6.44
C THR A 41 17.65 -10.60 -7.46
N GLN A 42 16.35 -10.86 -7.44
CA GLN A 42 15.70 -11.77 -8.38
C GLN A 42 15.49 -11.13 -9.77
N TYR A 43 15.33 -9.81 -9.82
CA TYR A 43 15.07 -9.04 -11.05
C TYR A 43 16.04 -7.86 -11.20
N PRO A 44 17.36 -8.10 -11.37
CA PRO A 44 18.44 -7.09 -11.33
C PRO A 44 18.45 -6.08 -12.50
N SER A 45 17.35 -5.93 -13.22
CA SER A 45 17.19 -4.97 -14.34
C SER A 45 15.75 -4.49 -14.50
N SER A 46 14.86 -4.80 -13.55
CA SER A 46 13.50 -4.28 -13.53
C SER A 46 13.55 -2.80 -13.15
N GLY A 47 13.35 -1.90 -14.13
CA GLY A 47 13.24 -0.46 -13.91
C GLY A 47 12.06 -0.04 -13.01
N SER A 48 11.27 -1.01 -12.53
CA SER A 48 10.13 -0.86 -11.64
C SER A 48 10.29 -1.82 -10.46
N THR A 49 11.11 -1.45 -9.48
CA THR A 49 11.58 -2.39 -8.46
C THR A 49 10.57 -2.68 -7.33
N ILE A 50 9.47 -1.92 -7.22
CA ILE A 50 8.42 -2.13 -6.20
C ILE A 50 7.02 -1.74 -6.70
N CYS A 51 6.90 -0.77 -7.61
CA CYS A 51 5.60 -0.20 -8.00
C CYS A 51 4.62 -1.20 -8.63
N THR A 52 5.10 -2.37 -9.09
CA THR A 52 4.25 -3.43 -9.65
C THR A 52 3.64 -4.34 -8.57
N ALA A 53 4.15 -4.29 -7.34
CA ALA A 53 3.66 -5.07 -6.19
C ALA A 53 2.72 -4.27 -5.25
N LEU A 54 2.56 -2.96 -5.49
CA LEU A 54 1.69 -2.03 -4.76
C LEU A 54 0.33 -1.87 -5.45
#